data_AF-A0A366W6Q9-F1
#
_entry.id   AF-A0A366W6Q9-F1
#
_cell.length_a   1.000
_cell.length_b   1.000
_cell.length_c   1.000
_cell.angle_alpha   90.00
_cell.angle_beta   90.00
_cell.angle_gamma   90.00
#
_symmetry.space_group_name_H-M   'P 1'
#
loop_
_entity.id
_entity.type
_entity.pdbx_description
1 polymer ?
#
loop_
_entity_poly.entity_id
_entity_poly.type
_entity_poly.pdbx_seq_one_letter_code
_entity_poly.pdbx_strand_id
1 'polypeptide(L)'
;MDDKQLTFETHLTNTSQNAWLGQIDDICEDFGFFEQLGARHCAGFLEAGNNLLVTFENVPDVRANNAMSEPRGFSYARHDGWSHLAILAYEESWFRDEYVYDFFDRLTDDAFFDDFENIVFYGANGGAYAAAAFSVAAPGATVVALRPQATLDAASAGWDTRYRKHRRMDFTGRYGYAPDMIDAARDVFVAFDPYLRLDASHAALFRKPHVTLIRCPLMGANLDHTFDRFVIGDVILKLAMSGGLDKKRFTQLLRARRYDDKYAINLIIKLLRHGHPRLAITICEYKRQRSATPYFTKTLDALSLKKSA
;
A
#
# COMPACT_ATOMS: atom_id res chain seq x y z
N MET A 1 -14.94 23.91 6.93
CA MET A 1 -14.96 23.38 8.31
C MET A 1 -13.51 23.24 8.70
N ASP A 2 -13.06 23.76 9.85
CA ASP A 2 -11.64 23.65 10.22
C ASP A 2 -11.31 22.16 10.46
N ASP A 3 -10.31 21.62 9.75
CA ASP A 3 -9.85 20.24 9.90
C ASP A 3 -9.45 19.99 11.36
N LYS A 4 -10.31 19.29 12.11
CA LYS A 4 -10.07 18.97 13.52
C LYS A 4 -9.10 17.81 13.60
N GLN A 5 -7.85 18.11 13.95
CA GLN A 5 -6.92 17.08 14.41
C GLN A 5 -7.49 16.39 15.65
N LEU A 6 -7.48 15.05 15.64
CA LEU A 6 -7.95 14.26 16.76
C LEU A 6 -6.82 14.08 17.79
N THR A 7 -7.20 14.05 19.07
CA THR A 7 -6.26 13.83 20.18
C THR A 7 -6.59 12.52 20.86
N PHE A 8 -5.77 11.50 20.63
CA PHE A 8 -5.85 10.21 21.30
C PHE A 8 -4.45 9.57 21.40
N GLU A 9 -4.31 8.64 22.33
CA GLU A 9 -3.09 7.85 22.52
C GLU A 9 -3.38 6.38 22.24
N THR A 10 -2.37 5.68 21.71
CA THR A 10 -2.45 4.25 21.41
C THR A 10 -1.39 3.49 22.20
N HIS A 11 -1.77 2.35 22.77
CA HIS A 11 -0.86 1.42 23.48
C HIS A 11 -0.92 0.03 22.85
N LEU A 12 -0.78 -0.01 21.53
CA LEU A 12 -1.03 -1.19 20.68
C LEU A 12 0.19 -2.11 20.53
N THR A 13 1.39 -1.63 20.85
CA THR A 13 2.63 -2.39 20.64
C THR A 13 2.73 -3.56 21.62
N ASN A 14 3.07 -4.76 21.13
CA ASN A 14 3.19 -6.01 21.91
C ASN A 14 1.91 -6.48 22.63
N THR A 15 0.73 -5.97 22.28
CA THR A 15 -0.55 -6.46 22.83
C THR A 15 -1.04 -7.72 22.11
N SER A 16 -1.95 -8.47 22.73
CA SER A 16 -2.66 -9.56 22.06
C SER A 16 -3.59 -8.99 20.97
N GLN A 17 -3.97 -9.81 19.98
CA GLN A 17 -4.87 -9.33 18.91
C GLN A 17 -6.22 -8.84 19.47
N ASN A 18 -6.77 -9.49 20.50
CA ASN A 18 -8.05 -9.07 21.08
C ASN A 18 -7.90 -7.75 21.86
N ALA A 19 -6.82 -7.58 22.62
CA ALA A 19 -6.56 -6.31 23.31
C ALA A 19 -6.27 -5.17 22.31
N TRP A 20 -5.58 -5.50 21.21
CA TRP A 20 -5.37 -4.58 20.09
C TRP A 20 -6.69 -4.13 19.48
N LEU A 21 -7.58 -5.08 19.14
CA LEU A 21 -8.89 -4.79 18.57
C LEU A 21 -9.77 -3.99 19.54
N GLY A 22 -9.79 -4.34 20.83
CA GLY A 22 -10.56 -3.61 21.83
C GLY A 22 -10.13 -2.14 21.95
N GLN A 23 -8.82 -1.85 21.92
CA GLN A 23 -8.37 -0.46 21.93
C GLN A 23 -8.71 0.29 20.62
N ILE A 24 -8.70 -0.39 19.47
CA ILE A 24 -9.14 0.23 18.21
C ILE A 24 -10.64 0.53 18.26
N ASP A 25 -11.44 -0.40 18.79
CA ASP A 25 -12.88 -0.26 19.02
C ASP A 25 -13.17 0.97 19.89
N ASP A 26 -12.60 1.02 21.10
CA ASP A 26 -12.75 2.14 22.04
C ASP A 26 -12.43 3.50 21.38
N ILE A 27 -11.31 3.60 20.65
CA ILE A 27 -10.91 4.85 19.98
C ILE A 27 -11.88 5.21 18.84
N CYS A 28 -12.33 4.22 18.06
CA CYS A 28 -13.25 4.49 16.96
C CYS A 28 -14.65 4.87 17.47
N GLU A 29 -15.14 4.27 18.55
CA GLU A 29 -16.40 4.69 19.19
C GLU A 29 -16.33 6.12 19.75
N ASP A 30 -15.18 6.54 20.27
CA ASP A 30 -14.98 7.90 20.80
C ASP A 30 -15.03 8.99 19.70
N PHE A 31 -14.60 8.68 18.47
CA PHE A 31 -14.39 9.66 17.40
C PHE A 31 -15.16 9.37 16.11
N GLY A 32 -16.02 8.35 16.07
CA GLY A 32 -16.73 7.95 14.86
C GLY A 32 -17.55 6.69 15.11
N PHE A 33 -17.16 5.58 14.50
CA PHE A 33 -17.78 4.28 14.75
C PHE A 33 -16.82 3.11 14.59
N PHE A 34 -17.12 2.01 15.28
CA PHE A 34 -16.55 0.70 15.03
C PHE A 34 -17.66 -0.29 14.67
N GLU A 35 -17.43 -1.10 13.65
CA GLU A 35 -18.40 -2.11 13.20
C GLU A 35 -17.74 -3.45 12.93
N GLN A 36 -18.25 -4.50 13.56
CA GLN A 36 -17.85 -5.87 13.27
C GLN A 36 -18.45 -6.32 11.92
N LEU A 37 -17.59 -6.69 10.97
CA LEU A 37 -17.98 -7.14 9.63
C LEU A 37 -17.82 -8.67 9.53
N GLY A 38 -18.85 -9.39 9.93
CA GLY A 38 -18.82 -10.85 10.00
C GLY A 38 -17.77 -11.37 10.99
N ALA A 39 -17.22 -12.56 10.76
CA ALA A 39 -16.28 -13.20 11.70
C ALA A 39 -14.80 -12.88 11.43
N ARG A 40 -14.48 -12.21 10.31
CA ARG A 40 -13.10 -12.06 9.81
C ARG A 40 -12.65 -10.63 9.60
N HIS A 41 -13.55 -9.65 9.74
CA HIS A 41 -13.27 -8.26 9.43
C HIS A 41 -13.92 -7.32 10.43
N CYS A 42 -13.41 -6.10 10.51
CA CYS A 42 -14.13 -4.97 11.11
C CYS A 42 -13.86 -3.69 10.29
N ALA A 43 -14.73 -2.71 10.45
CA ALA A 43 -14.52 -1.34 10.01
C ALA A 43 -14.33 -0.45 11.23
N GLY A 44 -13.31 0.39 11.21
CA GLY A 44 -13.13 1.47 12.18
C GLY A 44 -13.10 2.80 11.45
N PHE A 45 -13.90 3.76 11.91
CA PHE A 45 -14.00 5.09 11.34
C PHE A 45 -13.66 6.15 12.39
N LEU A 46 -12.74 7.05 12.03
CA LEU A 46 -12.42 8.26 12.75
C LEU A 46 -12.92 9.47 11.95
N GLU A 47 -13.87 10.20 12.52
CA GLU A 47 -14.39 11.44 11.96
C GLU A 47 -13.52 12.62 12.39
N ALA A 48 -12.87 13.27 11.44
CA ALA A 48 -12.00 14.42 11.68
C ALA A 48 -12.41 15.59 10.77
N GLY A 49 -11.72 15.77 9.64
CA GLY A 49 -12.02 16.79 8.63
C GLY A 49 -12.62 16.22 7.35
N ASN A 50 -12.74 17.07 6.32
CA ASN A 50 -13.44 16.78 5.06
C ASN A 50 -12.61 15.93 4.07
N ASN A 51 -11.41 15.51 4.46
CA ASN A 51 -10.53 14.65 3.65
C ASN A 51 -10.59 13.23 4.20
N LEU A 52 -10.98 12.26 3.38
CA LEU A 52 -11.13 10.85 3.80
C LEU A 52 -10.02 9.98 3.23
N LEU A 53 -9.26 9.34 4.12
CA LEU A 53 -8.40 8.22 3.76
C LEU A 53 -9.16 6.91 4.01
N VAL A 54 -9.26 6.05 3.01
CA VAL A 54 -9.81 4.69 3.14
C VAL A 54 -8.68 3.68 3.01
N THR A 55 -8.46 2.85 4.02
CA THR A 55 -7.40 1.82 4.00
C THR A 55 -7.95 0.41 4.13
N PHE A 56 -7.27 -0.53 3.49
CA PHE A 56 -7.54 -1.97 3.61
C PHE A 56 -6.29 -2.63 4.16
N GLU A 57 -6.35 -3.11 5.41
CA GLU A 57 -5.17 -3.57 6.15
C GLU A 57 -5.41 -4.93 6.81
N ASN A 58 -4.41 -5.81 6.77
CA ASN A 58 -4.44 -7.05 7.55
C ASN A 58 -3.89 -6.77 8.96
N VAL A 59 -4.65 -7.10 10.01
CA VAL A 59 -4.27 -6.87 11.42
C VAL A 59 -2.89 -7.45 11.76
N PRO A 60 -2.52 -8.69 11.32
CA PRO A 60 -1.17 -9.20 11.55
C PRO A 60 -0.06 -8.34 10.94
N ASP A 61 -0.29 -7.78 9.75
CA ASP A 61 0.69 -6.95 9.06
C ASP A 61 0.84 -5.58 9.73
N VAL A 62 -0.28 -4.96 10.12
CA VAL A 62 -0.31 -3.70 10.89
C VAL A 62 0.48 -3.84 12.18
N ARG A 63 0.15 -4.87 12.98
CA ARG A 63 0.79 -5.11 14.28
C ARG A 63 2.29 -5.39 14.18
N ALA A 64 2.73 -5.99 13.09
CA ALA A 64 4.14 -6.34 12.91
C ALA A 64 4.98 -5.21 12.30
N ASN A 65 4.39 -4.31 11.53
CA ASN A 65 5.17 -3.47 10.61
C ASN A 65 4.81 -1.98 10.62
N ASN A 66 3.58 -1.60 11.00
CA ASN A 66 3.22 -0.18 11.05
C ASN A 66 3.89 0.49 12.25
N ALA A 67 4.18 1.78 12.12
CA ALA A 67 4.64 2.59 13.26
C ALA A 67 3.63 2.52 14.40
N MET A 68 4.09 2.38 15.64
CA MET A 68 3.24 2.22 16.84
C MET A 68 2.26 1.03 16.81
N SER A 69 2.37 0.14 15.81
CA SER A 69 1.41 -0.96 15.57
C SER A 69 -0.03 -0.47 15.32
N GLU A 70 -0.24 0.74 14.81
CA GLU A 70 -1.58 1.33 14.57
C GLU A 70 -2.02 1.24 13.09
N PRO A 71 -3.33 1.26 12.80
CA PRO A 71 -3.85 1.43 11.43
C PRO A 71 -3.25 2.69 10.79
N ARG A 72 -2.91 2.61 9.50
CA ARG A 72 -2.08 3.65 8.85
C ARG A 72 -2.69 5.04 8.92
N GLY A 73 -4.01 5.17 8.90
CA GLY A 73 -4.70 6.46 8.92
C GLY A 73 -4.72 7.18 10.26
N PHE A 74 -4.42 6.49 11.38
CA PHE A 74 -4.44 7.09 12.72
C PHE A 74 -3.45 8.26 12.84
N SER A 75 -2.29 8.19 12.18
CA SER A 75 -1.34 9.31 12.13
C SER A 75 -1.90 10.53 11.41
N TYR A 76 -2.70 10.34 10.35
CA TYR A 76 -3.28 11.44 9.57
C TYR A 76 -4.46 12.08 10.29
N ALA A 77 -5.25 11.29 11.00
CA ALA A 77 -6.30 11.82 11.88
C ALA A 77 -5.70 12.72 12.98
N ARG A 78 -4.54 12.33 13.56
CA ARG A 78 -3.83 13.12 14.58
C ARG A 78 -3.10 14.34 14.04
N HIS A 79 -2.49 14.26 12.86
CA HIS A 79 -1.53 15.28 12.40
C HIS A 79 -2.00 16.10 11.20
N ASP A 80 -2.86 15.54 10.37
CA ASP A 80 -3.32 16.17 9.12
C ASP A 80 -4.82 16.48 9.14
N GLY A 81 -5.54 16.06 10.19
CA GLY A 81 -6.98 16.28 10.34
C GLY A 81 -7.83 15.52 9.32
N TRP A 82 -7.32 14.42 8.77
CA TRP A 82 -8.09 13.60 7.82
C TRP A 82 -8.99 12.62 8.56
N SER A 83 -10.22 12.49 8.09
CA SER A 83 -11.07 11.37 8.46
C SER A 83 -10.45 10.08 7.92
N HIS A 84 -10.63 8.98 8.66
CA HIS A 84 -10.02 7.69 8.31
C HIS A 84 -11.04 6.56 8.44
N LEU A 85 -11.26 5.84 7.35
CA LEU A 85 -12.02 4.59 7.33
C LEU A 85 -11.05 3.41 7.12
N ALA A 86 -10.83 2.61 8.15
CA ALA A 86 -10.01 1.42 8.12
C ALA A 86 -10.88 0.17 7.97
N ILE A 87 -10.69 -0.59 6.89
CA ILE A 87 -11.21 -1.95 6.78
C ILE A 87 -10.10 -2.91 7.20
N LEU A 88 -10.31 -3.58 8.32
CA LEU A 88 -9.31 -4.42 8.97
C LEU A 88 -9.69 -5.89 8.82
N ALA A 89 -8.80 -6.68 8.23
CA ALA A 89 -8.96 -8.14 8.14
C ALA A 89 -8.13 -8.84 9.22
N TYR A 90 -8.74 -9.79 9.94
CA TYR A 90 -8.06 -10.55 10.99
C TYR A 90 -7.01 -11.52 10.42
N GLU A 91 -7.12 -11.85 9.14
CA GLU A 91 -6.19 -12.64 8.34
C GLU A 91 -6.28 -12.27 6.85
N GLU A 92 -5.34 -12.78 6.03
CA GLU A 92 -5.37 -12.57 4.58
C GLU A 92 -6.63 -13.18 3.96
N SER A 93 -7.53 -12.30 3.55
CA SER A 93 -8.88 -12.60 3.11
C SER A 93 -9.22 -11.97 1.77
N TRP A 94 -8.32 -11.15 1.21
CA TRP A 94 -8.56 -10.34 0.02
C TRP A 94 -9.79 -9.43 0.14
N PHE A 95 -10.29 -9.21 1.37
CA PHE A 95 -11.52 -8.48 1.65
C PHE A 95 -12.72 -9.02 0.86
N ARG A 96 -12.72 -10.34 0.60
CA ARG A 96 -13.79 -11.05 -0.09
C ARG A 96 -14.72 -11.71 0.94
N ASP A 97 -15.69 -10.94 1.40
CA ASP A 97 -16.68 -11.35 2.39
C ASP A 97 -17.99 -10.59 2.16
N GLU A 98 -19.14 -11.24 2.35
CA GLU A 98 -20.45 -10.62 2.09
C GLU A 98 -20.71 -9.43 3.00
N TYR A 99 -20.29 -9.51 4.28
CA TYR A 99 -20.43 -8.42 5.24
C TYR A 99 -19.62 -7.18 4.85
N VAL A 100 -18.49 -7.35 4.15
CA VAL A 100 -17.70 -6.23 3.63
C VAL A 100 -18.39 -5.60 2.41
N TYR A 101 -19.01 -6.42 1.56
CA TYR A 101 -19.77 -5.89 0.41
C TYR A 101 -20.99 -5.10 0.88
N ASP A 102 -21.77 -5.67 1.80
CA ASP A 102 -22.98 -5.06 2.34
C ASP A 102 -22.66 -3.76 3.09
N PHE A 103 -21.50 -3.68 3.75
CA PHE A 103 -21.00 -2.46 4.37
C PHE A 103 -20.80 -1.34 3.32
N PHE A 104 -20.09 -1.62 2.21
CA PHE A 104 -19.87 -0.61 1.16
C PHE A 104 -21.14 -0.26 0.38
N ASP A 105 -22.05 -1.22 0.16
CA ASP A 105 -23.36 -0.94 -0.42
C ASP A 105 -24.14 0.03 0.47
N ARG A 106 -24.18 -0.22 1.80
CA ARG A 106 -24.82 0.71 2.74
C ARG A 106 -24.16 2.08 2.78
N LEU A 107 -22.82 2.18 2.80
CA LEU A 107 -22.14 3.48 2.73
C LEU A 107 -22.52 4.25 1.45
N THR A 108 -22.74 3.55 0.34
CA THR A 108 -23.17 4.16 -0.92
C THR A 108 -24.63 4.61 -0.82
N ASP A 109 -25.53 3.76 -0.31
CA ASP A 109 -26.95 4.04 -0.16
C ASP A 109 -27.21 5.22 0.82
N ASP A 110 -26.41 5.31 1.88
CA ASP A 110 -26.47 6.37 2.89
C ASP A 110 -25.73 7.64 2.47
N ALA A 111 -25.16 7.67 1.26
CA ALA A 111 -24.37 8.78 0.71
C ALA A 111 -23.19 9.21 1.61
N PHE A 112 -22.61 8.28 2.38
CA PHE A 112 -21.52 8.54 3.33
C PHE A 112 -20.33 9.26 2.68
N PHE A 113 -20.00 8.89 1.44
CA PHE A 113 -18.86 9.48 0.74
C PHE A 113 -19.10 10.93 0.27
N ASP A 114 -20.35 11.39 0.20
CA ASP A 114 -20.71 12.73 -0.27
C ASP A 114 -20.32 13.83 0.75
N ASP A 115 -20.06 13.45 2.01
CA ASP A 115 -19.62 14.36 3.07
C ASP A 115 -18.14 14.77 2.96
N PHE A 116 -17.38 14.15 2.04
CA PHE A 116 -15.93 14.38 1.90
C PHE A 116 -15.57 15.06 0.58
N GLU A 117 -14.66 16.03 0.65
CA GLU A 117 -14.17 16.78 -0.50
C GLU A 117 -13.13 16.00 -1.31
N ASN A 118 -12.22 15.30 -0.62
CA ASN A 118 -11.22 14.45 -1.23
C ASN A 118 -11.21 13.09 -0.56
N ILE A 119 -11.24 12.03 -1.38
CA ILE A 119 -11.23 10.66 -0.92
C ILE A 119 -10.05 9.93 -1.56
N VAL A 120 -9.23 9.28 -0.73
CA VAL A 120 -8.10 8.46 -1.17
C VAL A 120 -8.28 7.02 -0.70
N PHE A 121 -8.37 6.08 -1.64
CA PHE A 121 -8.31 4.65 -1.36
C PHE A 121 -6.85 4.19 -1.43
N TYR A 122 -6.36 3.57 -0.36
CA TYR A 122 -4.99 3.10 -0.26
C TYR A 122 -4.90 1.65 0.22
N GLY A 123 -3.96 0.91 -0.36
CA GLY A 123 -3.60 -0.39 0.16
C GLY A 123 -2.34 -0.98 -0.48
N ALA A 124 -1.88 -2.08 0.09
CA ALA A 124 -0.76 -2.88 -0.40
C ALA A 124 -1.18 -4.36 -0.55
N ASN A 125 -0.69 -5.04 -1.59
CA ASN A 125 -0.96 -6.46 -1.84
C ASN A 125 -2.48 -6.77 -1.94
N GLY A 126 -3.01 -7.63 -1.06
CA GLY A 126 -4.46 -7.90 -0.97
C GLY A 126 -5.27 -6.64 -0.64
N GLY A 127 -4.73 -5.75 0.20
CA GLY A 127 -5.31 -4.44 0.46
C GLY A 127 -5.26 -3.50 -0.75
N ALA A 128 -4.25 -3.61 -1.62
CA ALA A 128 -4.20 -2.84 -2.87
C ALA A 128 -5.24 -3.31 -3.89
N TYR A 129 -5.49 -4.62 -3.95
CA TYR A 129 -6.62 -5.17 -4.69
C TYR A 129 -7.93 -4.58 -4.16
N ALA A 130 -8.15 -4.62 -2.85
CA ALA A 130 -9.39 -4.13 -2.24
C ALA A 130 -9.58 -2.62 -2.41
N ALA A 131 -8.53 -1.81 -2.20
CA ALA A 131 -8.56 -0.37 -2.45
C ALA A 131 -9.02 -0.03 -3.87
N ALA A 132 -8.54 -0.77 -4.88
CA ALA A 132 -9.01 -0.60 -6.25
C ALA A 132 -10.44 -1.14 -6.45
N ALA A 133 -10.74 -2.33 -5.94
CA ALA A 133 -12.02 -3.02 -6.08
C ALA A 133 -13.21 -2.27 -5.45
N PHE A 134 -13.03 -1.66 -4.29
CA PHE A 134 -14.08 -0.96 -3.55
C PHE A 134 -14.15 0.54 -3.87
N SER A 135 -13.18 1.09 -4.61
CA SER A 135 -13.19 2.51 -4.99
C SER A 135 -14.41 2.93 -5.81
N VAL A 136 -15.10 1.99 -6.46
CA VAL A 136 -16.35 2.26 -7.19
C VAL A 136 -17.45 2.84 -6.29
N ALA A 137 -17.43 2.55 -4.99
CA ALA A 137 -18.39 3.06 -4.01
C ALA A 137 -18.25 4.58 -3.77
N ALA A 138 -17.10 5.16 -4.13
CA ALA A 138 -16.82 6.59 -4.01
C ALA A 138 -16.35 7.17 -5.35
N PRO A 139 -17.30 7.45 -6.28
CA PRO A 139 -16.97 8.10 -7.56
C PRO A 139 -16.14 9.38 -7.36
N GLY A 140 -15.11 9.57 -8.17
CA GLY A 140 -14.19 10.72 -8.06
C GLY A 140 -13.04 10.53 -7.06
N ALA A 141 -12.98 9.41 -6.33
CA ALA A 141 -11.86 9.11 -5.44
C ALA A 141 -10.53 8.93 -6.19
N THR A 142 -9.42 9.14 -5.48
CA THR A 142 -8.07 8.77 -5.95
C THR A 142 -7.66 7.42 -5.37
N VAL A 143 -7.08 6.54 -6.19
CA VAL A 143 -6.62 5.22 -5.75
C VAL A 143 -5.11 5.15 -5.78
N VAL A 144 -4.48 4.76 -4.66
CA VAL A 144 -3.04 4.47 -4.57
C VAL A 144 -2.86 3.00 -4.20
N ALA A 145 -2.62 2.17 -5.22
CA ALA A 145 -2.53 0.72 -5.09
C ALA A 145 -1.08 0.23 -5.22
N LEU A 146 -0.52 -0.31 -4.14
CA LEU A 146 0.84 -0.85 -4.12
C LEU A 146 0.82 -2.37 -4.37
N ARG A 147 1.32 -2.78 -5.53
CA ARG A 147 1.36 -4.17 -6.00
C ARG A 147 -0.03 -4.85 -5.98
N PRO A 148 -1.07 -4.25 -6.58
CA PRO A 148 -2.38 -4.90 -6.62
C PRO A 148 -2.34 -6.15 -7.48
N GLN A 149 -3.17 -7.13 -7.12
CA GLN A 149 -3.65 -8.12 -8.07
C GLN A 149 -4.90 -7.55 -8.74
N ALA A 150 -5.10 -7.81 -10.02
CA ALA A 150 -6.33 -7.42 -10.71
C ALA A 150 -7.51 -8.30 -10.28
N THR A 151 -7.23 -9.59 -10.10
CA THR A 151 -8.16 -10.64 -9.68
C THR A 151 -7.37 -11.90 -9.33
N LEU A 152 -7.97 -12.79 -8.55
CA LEU A 152 -7.47 -14.16 -8.39
C LEU A 152 -8.37 -15.20 -9.08
N ASP A 153 -9.38 -14.78 -9.84
CA ASP A 153 -10.19 -15.68 -10.66
C ASP A 153 -9.29 -16.55 -11.55
N ALA A 154 -9.51 -17.85 -11.52
CA ALA A 154 -8.66 -18.82 -12.22
C ALA A 154 -8.80 -18.73 -13.75
N ALA A 155 -9.97 -18.34 -14.25
CA ALA A 155 -10.22 -18.20 -15.69
C ALA A 155 -9.43 -17.01 -16.26
N SER A 156 -9.33 -15.92 -15.51
CA SER A 156 -8.68 -14.67 -15.93
C SER A 156 -7.18 -14.63 -15.58
N ALA A 157 -6.82 -15.08 -14.38
CA ALA A 157 -5.48 -15.02 -13.80
C ALA A 157 -4.87 -16.41 -13.56
N GLY A 158 -5.22 -17.40 -14.39
CA GLY A 158 -4.72 -18.77 -14.29
C GLY A 158 -3.19 -18.88 -14.24
N TRP A 159 -2.49 -17.92 -14.85
CA TRP A 159 -1.04 -17.78 -14.91
C TRP A 159 -0.37 -17.38 -13.58
N ASP A 160 -1.10 -16.87 -12.57
CA ASP A 160 -0.56 -16.55 -11.24
C ASP A 160 -0.80 -17.66 -10.22
N THR A 161 0.21 -18.48 -9.97
CA THR A 161 0.09 -19.65 -9.07
C THR A 161 0.29 -19.34 -7.58
N ARG A 162 0.55 -18.09 -7.19
CA ARG A 162 0.92 -17.74 -5.80
C ARG A 162 -0.24 -17.92 -4.80
N TYR A 163 -1.47 -17.68 -5.25
CA TYR A 163 -2.64 -17.56 -4.36
C TYR A 163 -3.69 -18.64 -4.61
N ARG A 164 -3.28 -19.85 -4.99
CA ARG A 164 -4.20 -20.97 -5.30
C ARG A 164 -5.24 -21.23 -4.21
N LYS A 165 -4.87 -21.10 -2.93
CA LYS A 165 -5.79 -21.28 -1.79
C LYS A 165 -6.93 -20.25 -1.72
N HIS A 166 -6.76 -19.08 -2.34
CA HIS A 166 -7.74 -17.99 -2.33
C HIS A 166 -8.63 -17.96 -3.57
N ARG A 167 -8.32 -18.75 -4.62
CA ARG A 167 -9.11 -18.79 -5.86
C ARG A 167 -10.54 -19.31 -5.70
N ARG A 168 -10.86 -19.89 -4.53
CA ARG A 168 -12.23 -20.31 -4.17
C ARG A 168 -13.14 -19.14 -3.79
N MET A 169 -12.57 -17.98 -3.50
CA MET A 169 -13.33 -16.76 -3.27
C MET A 169 -13.87 -16.24 -4.60
N ASP A 170 -15.01 -15.56 -4.57
CA ASP A 170 -15.59 -14.96 -5.77
C ASP A 170 -14.86 -13.66 -6.13
N PHE A 171 -14.29 -13.58 -7.33
CA PHE A 171 -13.67 -12.36 -7.91
C PHE A 171 -14.39 -11.90 -9.19
N THR A 172 -15.63 -12.34 -9.38
CA THR A 172 -16.46 -12.05 -10.56
C THR A 172 -17.75 -11.32 -10.21
N GLY A 173 -18.25 -11.48 -8.99
CA GLY A 173 -19.40 -10.72 -8.47
C GLY A 173 -19.07 -9.31 -7.98
N ARG A 174 -19.80 -8.85 -6.96
CA ARG A 174 -19.67 -7.50 -6.37
C ARG A 174 -18.20 -7.19 -6.05
N TYR A 175 -17.72 -6.03 -6.50
CA TYR A 175 -16.34 -5.56 -6.27
C TYR A 175 -15.26 -6.58 -6.69
N GLY A 176 -15.53 -7.46 -7.67
CA GLY A 176 -14.69 -8.65 -7.92
C GLY A 176 -13.45 -8.40 -8.79
N TYR A 177 -13.61 -7.69 -9.91
CA TYR A 177 -12.53 -7.45 -10.85
C TYR A 177 -12.02 -6.01 -10.72
N ALA A 178 -10.93 -5.83 -9.99
CA ALA A 178 -10.42 -4.50 -9.60
C ALA A 178 -10.19 -3.53 -10.77
N PRO A 179 -9.69 -3.95 -11.96
CA PRO A 179 -9.53 -3.03 -13.09
C PRO A 179 -10.83 -2.45 -13.65
N ASP A 180 -11.96 -3.12 -13.46
CA ASP A 180 -13.27 -2.60 -13.86
C ASP A 180 -13.88 -1.72 -12.77
N MET A 181 -13.62 -2.03 -11.50
CA MET A 181 -14.17 -1.26 -10.37
C MET A 181 -13.53 0.13 -10.21
N ILE A 182 -12.39 0.40 -10.84
CA ILE A 182 -11.79 1.74 -10.82
C ILE A 182 -12.39 2.70 -11.85
N ASP A 183 -13.48 2.34 -12.55
CA ASP A 183 -14.02 3.11 -13.69
C ASP A 183 -14.40 4.55 -13.31
N ALA A 184 -15.02 4.73 -12.13
CA ALA A 184 -15.47 6.02 -11.63
C ALA A 184 -14.40 6.79 -10.82
N ALA A 185 -13.21 6.21 -10.61
CA ALA A 185 -12.13 6.89 -9.90
C ALA A 185 -11.57 8.07 -10.73
N ARG A 186 -11.15 9.15 -10.06
CA ARG A 186 -10.54 10.31 -10.71
C ARG A 186 -9.13 10.02 -11.22
N ASP A 187 -8.28 9.50 -10.34
CA ASP A 187 -6.88 9.18 -10.62
C ASP A 187 -6.51 7.84 -9.97
N VAL A 188 -5.79 6.98 -10.68
CA VAL A 188 -5.39 5.66 -10.17
C VAL A 188 -3.89 5.46 -10.36
N PHE A 189 -3.16 5.28 -9.25
CA PHE A 189 -1.72 5.03 -9.25
C PHE A 189 -1.44 3.57 -8.88
N VAL A 190 -0.93 2.80 -9.84
CA VAL A 190 -0.56 1.39 -9.64
C VAL A 190 0.95 1.26 -9.59
N ALA A 191 1.50 1.05 -8.39
CA ALA A 191 2.93 0.83 -8.20
C ALA A 191 3.29 -0.66 -8.22
N PHE A 192 4.30 -1.05 -8.97
CA PHE A 192 4.73 -2.45 -9.06
C PHE A 192 6.21 -2.58 -9.44
N ASP A 193 6.87 -3.67 -9.03
CA ASP A 193 8.22 -3.99 -9.51
C ASP A 193 8.14 -4.72 -10.88
N PRO A 194 8.63 -4.13 -11.98
CA PRO A 194 8.60 -4.76 -13.30
C PRO A 194 9.44 -6.04 -13.40
N TYR A 195 10.35 -6.31 -12.46
CA TYR A 195 11.12 -7.57 -12.46
C TYR A 195 10.35 -8.73 -11.82
N LEU A 196 9.26 -8.46 -11.11
CA LEU A 196 8.34 -9.48 -10.63
C LEU A 196 7.26 -9.71 -11.69
N ARG A 197 7.50 -10.68 -12.57
CA ARG A 197 6.66 -10.94 -13.75
C ARG A 197 5.17 -11.04 -13.44
N LEU A 198 4.81 -11.70 -12.33
CA LEU A 198 3.41 -11.88 -11.95
C LEU A 198 2.76 -10.55 -11.54
N ASP A 199 3.47 -9.72 -10.77
CA ASP A 199 2.99 -8.39 -10.38
C ASP A 199 2.90 -7.45 -11.59
N ALA A 200 3.88 -7.49 -12.49
CA ALA A 200 3.86 -6.73 -13.73
C ALA A 200 2.71 -7.14 -14.66
N SER A 201 2.34 -8.42 -14.66
CA SER A 201 1.21 -8.95 -15.45
C SER A 201 -0.12 -8.46 -14.88
N HIS A 202 -0.29 -8.44 -13.55
CA HIS A 202 -1.48 -7.86 -12.91
C HIS A 202 -1.59 -6.36 -13.15
N ALA A 203 -0.50 -5.61 -12.97
CA ALA A 203 -0.48 -4.17 -13.21
C ALA A 203 -0.86 -3.82 -14.66
N ALA A 204 -0.48 -4.66 -15.63
CA ALA A 204 -0.81 -4.46 -17.04
C ALA A 204 -2.30 -4.67 -17.39
N LEU A 205 -3.12 -5.18 -16.47
CA LEU A 205 -4.57 -5.31 -16.63
C LEU A 205 -5.31 -4.00 -16.29
N PHE A 206 -4.70 -3.12 -15.50
CA PHE A 206 -5.22 -1.78 -15.24
C PHE A 206 -4.92 -0.86 -16.44
N ARG A 207 -5.91 -0.70 -17.34
CA ARG A 207 -5.73 -0.05 -18.66
C ARG A 207 -6.58 1.20 -18.89
N LYS A 208 -7.33 1.65 -17.89
CA LYS A 208 -8.19 2.84 -18.01
C LYS A 208 -7.34 4.12 -18.24
N PRO A 209 -7.85 5.15 -18.93
CA PRO A 209 -7.08 6.35 -19.28
C PRO A 209 -6.50 7.12 -18.09
N HIS A 210 -7.19 7.11 -16.94
CA HIS A 210 -6.79 7.74 -15.68
C HIS A 210 -5.85 6.87 -14.82
N VAL A 211 -5.43 5.70 -15.34
CA VAL A 211 -4.45 4.84 -14.66
C VAL A 211 -3.02 5.27 -15.00
N THR A 212 -2.26 5.60 -13.96
CA THR A 212 -0.82 5.81 -14.01
C THR A 212 -0.08 4.60 -13.44
N LEU A 213 0.57 3.85 -14.33
CA LEU A 213 1.49 2.77 -13.96
C LEU A 213 2.84 3.33 -13.47
N ILE A 214 3.19 3.04 -12.21
CA ILE A 214 4.42 3.45 -11.54
C ILE A 214 5.37 2.24 -11.40
N ARG A 215 6.48 2.29 -12.13
CA ARG A 215 7.47 1.21 -12.12
C ARG A 215 8.46 1.40 -10.97
N CYS A 216 8.55 0.40 -10.11
CA CYS A 216 9.40 0.33 -8.91
C CYS A 216 10.46 -0.77 -9.05
N PRO A 217 11.42 -0.66 -10.00
CA PRO A 217 12.38 -1.72 -10.29
C PRO A 217 13.25 -2.05 -9.09
N LEU A 218 13.43 -3.34 -8.78
CA LEU A 218 14.29 -3.85 -7.69
C LEU A 218 13.82 -3.47 -6.28
N MET A 219 12.56 -3.05 -6.13
CA MET A 219 11.96 -2.76 -4.83
C MET A 219 11.26 -4.00 -4.24
N GLY A 220 11.03 -5.03 -5.05
CA GLY A 220 10.50 -6.31 -4.61
C GLY A 220 9.00 -6.27 -4.32
N ALA A 221 8.55 -7.29 -3.57
CA ALA A 221 7.14 -7.56 -3.33
C ALA A 221 6.52 -6.65 -2.26
N ASN A 222 7.31 -6.18 -1.29
CA ASN A 222 6.84 -5.43 -0.13
C ASN A 222 7.06 -3.93 -0.37
N LEU A 223 6.26 -3.36 -1.28
CA LEU A 223 6.44 -1.98 -1.74
C LEU A 223 6.09 -0.96 -0.66
N ASP A 224 5.05 -1.19 0.13
CA ASP A 224 4.65 -0.43 1.30
C ASP A 224 5.80 -0.28 2.30
N HIS A 225 6.37 -1.39 2.78
CA HIS A 225 7.55 -1.35 3.67
C HIS A 225 8.76 -0.69 3.01
N THR A 226 8.89 -0.79 1.68
CA THR A 226 9.96 -0.10 0.95
C THR A 226 9.72 1.40 0.88
N PHE A 227 8.48 1.84 0.75
CA PHE A 227 8.10 3.25 0.74
C PHE A 227 8.21 3.86 2.14
N ASP A 228 7.86 3.12 3.18
CA ASP A 228 8.07 3.52 4.58
C ASP A 228 9.57 3.64 4.88
N ARG A 229 10.39 2.67 4.44
CA ARG A 229 11.86 2.75 4.55
C ARG A 229 12.46 3.94 3.79
N PHE A 230 11.84 4.34 2.68
CA PHE A 230 12.28 5.52 1.92
C PHE A 230 11.71 6.83 2.47
N VAL A 231 10.80 6.76 3.45
CA VAL A 231 10.06 7.91 3.99
C VAL A 231 9.33 8.69 2.88
N ILE A 232 8.73 7.95 1.93
CA ILE A 232 7.95 8.55 0.83
C ILE A 232 6.46 8.23 0.90
N GLY A 233 6.04 7.26 1.73
CA GLY A 233 4.64 6.86 1.86
C GLY A 233 3.74 8.03 2.24
N ASP A 234 4.12 8.77 3.29
CA ASP A 234 3.41 9.97 3.76
C ASP A 234 3.27 11.04 2.68
N VAL A 235 4.38 11.34 1.99
CA VAL A 235 4.40 12.34 0.93
C VAL A 235 3.51 11.93 -0.26
N ILE A 236 3.47 10.64 -0.60
CA ILE A 236 2.60 10.10 -1.66
C ILE A 236 1.13 10.30 -1.28
N LEU A 237 0.75 9.93 -0.06
CA LEU A 237 -0.63 10.05 0.40
C LEU A 237 -1.08 11.52 0.49
N LYS A 238 -0.23 12.42 0.98
CA LYS A 238 -0.51 13.88 1.02
C LYS A 238 -0.66 14.49 -0.36
N LEU A 239 0.17 14.07 -1.31
CA LEU A 239 0.01 14.48 -2.70
C LEU A 239 -1.28 13.91 -3.32
N ALA A 240 -1.63 12.67 -3.01
CA ALA A 240 -2.87 12.07 -3.51
C ALA A 240 -4.10 12.80 -2.96
N MET A 241 -4.12 13.09 -1.65
CA MET A 241 -5.22 13.78 -0.98
C MET A 241 -5.44 15.18 -1.52
N SER A 242 -4.36 15.93 -1.74
CA SER A 242 -4.42 17.29 -2.31
C SER A 242 -4.63 17.35 -3.83
N GLY A 243 -4.80 16.21 -4.51
CA GLY A 243 -4.90 16.14 -5.98
C GLY A 243 -3.60 16.50 -6.72
N GLY A 244 -2.48 16.59 -5.99
CA GLY A 244 -1.17 16.94 -6.51
C GLY A 244 -0.30 15.75 -6.92
N LEU A 245 -0.74 14.51 -6.76
CA LEU A 245 0.05 13.35 -7.16
C LEU A 245 -0.01 13.18 -8.68
N ASP A 246 1.14 13.03 -9.31
CA ASP A 246 1.24 12.69 -10.73
C ASP A 246 2.41 11.73 -10.96
N LYS A 247 2.52 11.19 -12.18
CA LYS A 247 3.61 10.27 -12.55
C LYS A 247 5.00 10.84 -12.29
N LYS A 248 5.21 12.13 -12.56
CA LYS A 248 6.51 12.80 -12.46
C LYS A 248 6.91 12.96 -11.00
N ARG A 249 6.03 13.50 -10.16
CA ARG A 249 6.20 13.67 -8.71
C ARG A 249 6.42 12.32 -8.04
N PHE A 250 5.60 11.31 -8.36
CA PHE A 250 5.79 9.96 -7.82
C PHE A 250 7.16 9.39 -8.21
N THR A 251 7.55 9.48 -9.50
CA THR A 251 8.87 9.00 -9.96
C THR A 251 10.03 9.77 -9.33
N GLN A 252 9.84 11.04 -9.00
CA GLN A 252 10.82 11.86 -8.28
C GLN A 252 10.99 11.38 -6.84
N LEU A 253 9.89 11.10 -6.12
CA LEU A 253 9.94 10.54 -4.77
C LEU A 253 10.68 9.19 -4.74
N LEU A 254 10.45 8.34 -5.75
CA LEU A 254 11.17 7.06 -5.87
C LEU A 254 12.70 7.22 -5.97
N ARG A 255 13.25 8.42 -6.24
CA ARG A 255 14.71 8.64 -6.24
C ARG A 255 15.32 8.51 -4.84
N ALA A 256 14.52 8.53 -3.77
CA ALA A 256 14.95 8.23 -2.40
C ALA A 256 15.71 6.89 -2.30
N ARG A 257 15.41 5.92 -3.18
CA ARG A 257 16.15 4.64 -3.32
C ARG A 257 17.67 4.77 -3.47
N ARG A 258 18.17 5.93 -3.91
CA ARG A 258 19.63 6.20 -4.01
C ARG A 258 20.30 6.21 -2.64
N TYR A 259 19.55 6.55 -1.59
CA TYR A 259 20.04 6.63 -0.22
C TYR A 259 19.84 5.33 0.55
N ASP A 260 18.97 4.42 0.08
CA ASP A 260 18.77 3.10 0.69
C ASP A 260 19.91 2.12 0.38
N ASP A 261 20.44 1.47 1.41
CA ASP A 261 21.50 0.48 1.27
C ASP A 261 20.99 -0.85 0.74
N LYS A 262 19.79 -1.27 1.17
CA LYS A 262 19.19 -2.53 0.70
C LYS A 262 18.97 -2.50 -0.81
N TYR A 263 18.43 -1.39 -1.33
CA TYR A 263 18.30 -1.16 -2.77
C TYR A 263 19.65 -1.18 -3.49
N ALA A 264 20.66 -0.46 -2.97
CA ALA A 264 21.97 -0.39 -3.60
C ALA A 264 22.67 -1.75 -3.65
N ILE A 265 22.58 -2.55 -2.58
CA ILE A 265 23.08 -3.93 -2.54
C ILE A 265 22.39 -4.78 -3.62
N ASN A 266 21.06 -4.74 -3.71
CA ASN A 266 20.32 -5.48 -4.73
C ASN A 266 20.72 -5.06 -6.16
N LEU A 267 20.95 -3.77 -6.38
CA LEU A 267 21.41 -3.25 -7.67
C LEU A 267 22.84 -3.72 -7.99
N ILE A 268 23.77 -3.69 -7.04
CA ILE A 268 25.14 -4.19 -7.21
C ILE A 268 25.12 -5.68 -7.55
N ILE A 269 24.39 -6.48 -6.77
CA ILE A 269 24.23 -7.92 -7.01
C ILE A 269 23.73 -8.17 -8.43
N LYS A 270 22.72 -7.43 -8.89
CA LYS A 270 22.20 -7.55 -10.24
C LYS A 270 23.23 -7.16 -11.31
N LEU A 271 23.92 -6.03 -11.13
CA LEU A 271 24.95 -5.57 -12.07
C LEU A 271 26.08 -6.59 -12.22
N LEU A 272 26.53 -7.19 -11.12
CA LEU A 272 27.56 -8.23 -11.14
C LEU A 272 27.10 -9.48 -11.88
N ARG A 273 25.87 -9.94 -11.65
CA ARG A 273 25.29 -11.09 -12.38
C ARG A 273 25.19 -10.85 -13.89
N HIS A 274 25.00 -9.60 -14.32
CA HIS A 274 24.90 -9.24 -15.73
C HIS A 274 26.22 -8.76 -16.35
N GLY A 275 27.36 -8.96 -15.67
CA GLY A 275 28.67 -8.63 -16.25
C GLY A 275 28.96 -7.12 -16.32
N HIS A 276 28.41 -6.33 -15.40
CA HIS A 276 28.66 -4.88 -15.30
C HIS A 276 29.48 -4.50 -14.04
N PRO A 277 30.70 -5.04 -13.86
CA PRO A 277 31.49 -4.81 -12.65
C PRO A 277 31.94 -3.35 -12.49
N ARG A 278 32.17 -2.61 -13.59
CA ARG A 278 32.55 -1.19 -13.52
C ARG A 278 31.47 -0.33 -12.85
N LEU A 279 30.20 -0.55 -13.21
CA LEU A 279 29.07 0.15 -12.58
C LEU A 279 28.89 -0.25 -11.11
N ALA A 280 29.09 -1.54 -10.80
CA ALA A 280 29.06 -2.01 -9.42
C ALA A 280 30.14 -1.33 -8.55
N ILE A 281 31.36 -1.20 -9.06
CA ILE A 281 32.47 -0.48 -8.39
C ILE A 281 32.06 0.97 -8.11
N THR A 282 31.55 1.70 -9.12
CA THR A 282 31.12 3.10 -8.95
C THR A 282 30.08 3.25 -7.84
N ILE A 283 29.10 2.33 -7.75
CA ILE A 283 28.08 2.38 -6.68
C ILE A 283 28.69 2.06 -5.33
N CYS A 284 29.57 1.05 -5.23
CA CYS A 284 30.25 0.73 -3.98
C CYS A 284 31.12 1.90 -3.49
N GLU A 285 31.87 2.57 -4.37
CA GLU A 285 32.67 3.75 -4.03
C GLU A 285 31.79 4.89 -3.50
N TYR A 286 30.69 5.17 -4.20
CA TYR A 286 29.70 6.17 -3.78
C TYR A 286 29.11 5.85 -2.40
N LYS A 287 28.75 4.58 -2.17
CA LYS A 287 28.10 4.11 -0.93
C LYS A 287 29.04 3.96 0.24
N ARG A 288 30.30 3.53 0.05
CA ARG A 288 31.30 3.41 1.14
C ARG A 288 31.53 4.74 1.86
N GLN A 289 31.38 5.87 1.17
CA GLN A 289 31.50 7.21 1.77
C GLN A 289 30.28 7.64 2.61
N ARG A 290 29.15 6.93 2.48
CA ARG A 290 27.83 7.36 3.00
C ARG A 290 27.12 6.30 3.84
N SER A 291 27.67 5.09 3.89
CA SER A 291 27.11 3.95 4.60
C SER A 291 28.18 3.26 5.42
N ALA A 292 27.82 2.88 6.64
CA ALA A 292 28.66 2.05 7.52
C ALA A 292 28.63 0.55 7.14
N THR A 293 27.82 0.16 6.15
CA THR A 293 27.64 -1.25 5.78
C THR A 293 28.94 -1.85 5.23
N PRO A 294 29.49 -2.94 5.82
CA PRO A 294 30.75 -3.55 5.36
C PRO A 294 30.70 -4.15 3.96
N TYR A 295 29.49 -4.40 3.43
CA TYR A 295 29.25 -4.99 2.11
C TYR A 295 29.98 -4.22 0.99
N PHE A 296 29.94 -2.89 1.00
CA PHE A 296 30.51 -2.09 -0.09
C PHE A 296 32.03 -2.19 -0.15
N THR A 297 32.70 -2.10 1.01
CA THR A 297 34.16 -2.28 1.11
C THR A 297 34.58 -3.69 0.70
N LYS A 298 33.95 -4.72 1.28
CA LYS A 298 34.25 -6.13 0.94
C LYS A 298 34.06 -6.44 -0.54
N THR A 299 33.03 -5.86 -1.16
CA THR A 299 32.76 -6.06 -2.59
C THR A 299 33.82 -5.39 -3.46
N LEU A 300 34.31 -4.20 -3.09
CA LEU A 300 35.41 -3.53 -3.79
C LEU A 300 36.71 -4.36 -3.72
N ASP A 301 37.04 -4.87 -2.54
CA ASP A 301 38.25 -5.68 -2.32
C ASP A 301 38.18 -6.99 -3.13
N ALA A 302 37.02 -7.64 -3.18
CA ALA A 302 36.82 -8.84 -3.98
C ALA A 302 36.95 -8.58 -5.50
N LEU A 303 36.51 -7.40 -5.98
CA LEU A 303 36.59 -7.03 -7.39
C LEU A 303 37.99 -6.56 -7.80
N SER A 304 38.77 -5.98 -6.90
CA SER A 304 40.16 -5.58 -7.17
C SER A 304 41.07 -6.81 -7.30
N LEU A 305 40.91 -7.82 -6.43
CA LEU A 305 41.66 -9.08 -6.50
C LEU A 305 41.44 -9.82 -7.83
N LYS A 306 40.22 -9.80 -8.38
CA LYS A 306 39.91 -10.41 -9.69
C LYS A 306 40.53 -9.69 -10.89
N LYS A 307 41.01 -8.45 -10.74
CA LYS A 307 41.69 -7.71 -11.81
C LYS A 307 43.18 -8.00 -11.85
N SER A 308 43.75 -8.51 -10.75
CA SER A 308 45.17 -8.81 -10.58
C SER A 308 45.54 -10.28 -10.80
N ALA A 309 44.56 -11.13 -11.09
CA ALA A 309 44.69 -12.54 -11.45
C ALA A 309 44.28 -12.74 -12.92
#